data_AF-A0A9D8XYY6-F1
#
_entry.id   AF-A0A9D8XYY6-F1
#
_cell.length_a   1.000
_cell.length_b   1.000
_cell.length_c   1.000
_cell.angle_alpha   90.00
_cell.angle_beta   90.00
_cell.angle_gamma   90.00
#
_symmetry.space_group_name_H-M   'P 1'
#
loop_
_entity.id
_entity.type
_entity.pdbx_description
1 polymer ?
#
loop_
_entity_poly.entity_id
_entity_poly.type
_entity_poly.pdbx_seq_one_letter_code
_entity_poly.pdbx_strand_id
1 'polypeptide(L)'
;MSLAPLFNPKKRKPDPKPARVNLRIVISIGLIIWGLVFLYVAIVDIWIKQILAVYPLLITCFGLVIGVLLMLWEVVYRDKYYSKPERKHKKS
;
A
#
# COMPACT_ATOMS: atom_id res chain seq x y z
N MET A 1 -12.26 31.39 -4.93
CA MET A 1 -11.47 30.38 -5.69
C MET A 1 -11.84 30.52 -7.16
N SER A 2 -10.87 30.74 -8.05
CA SER A 2 -11.15 30.95 -9.49
C SER A 2 -11.41 29.62 -10.20
N LEU A 3 -12.54 29.50 -10.90
CA LEU A 3 -12.93 28.35 -11.74
C LEU A 3 -12.14 28.22 -13.05
N ALA A 4 -11.13 29.08 -13.26
CA ALA A 4 -10.26 29.10 -14.43
C ALA A 4 -9.61 27.73 -14.81
N PRO A 5 -9.30 26.80 -13.89
CA PRO A 5 -8.68 25.53 -14.26
C PRO A 5 -9.62 24.52 -14.94
N LEU A 6 -10.95 24.65 -14.74
CA LEU A 6 -11.93 23.73 -15.32
C LEU A 6 -12.23 24.04 -16.80
N PHE A 7 -12.21 25.33 -17.16
CA PHE A 7 -12.55 25.78 -18.52
C PHE A 7 -11.34 25.91 -19.46
N ASN A 8 -10.11 25.90 -18.95
CA ASN A 8 -8.93 26.12 -19.79
C ASN A 8 -7.82 25.10 -19.45
N PRO A 9 -7.78 23.94 -20.12
CA PRO A 9 -6.84 22.86 -19.80
C PRO A 9 -5.38 23.26 -20.00
N LYS A 10 -5.11 24.30 -20.80
CA LYS A 10 -3.77 24.84 -21.04
C LYS A 10 -3.17 25.62 -19.86
N LYS A 11 -3.97 25.97 -18.84
CA LYS A 11 -3.50 26.65 -17.61
C LYS A 11 -3.34 25.70 -16.41
N ARG A 12 -3.55 24.40 -16.60
CA ARG A 12 -3.37 23.41 -15.52
C ARG A 12 -1.88 23.30 -15.20
N LYS A 13 -1.49 23.59 -13.95
CA LYS A 13 -0.13 23.27 -13.48
C LYS A 13 0.11 21.77 -13.72
N PRO A 14 1.32 21.36 -14.13
CA PRO A 14 1.63 19.95 -14.26
C PRO A 14 1.31 19.25 -12.94
N ASP A 15 0.72 18.05 -13.03
CA ASP A 15 0.31 17.33 -11.84
C ASP A 15 1.49 17.23 -10.86
N PRO A 16 1.26 17.50 -9.56
CA PRO A 16 2.32 17.45 -8.57
C PRO A 16 2.95 16.06 -8.61
N LYS A 17 4.28 16.01 -8.49
CA LYS A 17 5.00 14.74 -8.48
C LYS A 17 4.42 13.86 -7.36
N PRO A 18 4.16 12.57 -7.62
CA PRO A 18 3.61 11.68 -6.62
C PRO A 18 4.43 11.73 -5.34
N ALA A 19 3.73 11.81 -4.20
CA ALA A 19 4.38 11.88 -2.90
C ALA A 19 5.32 10.69 -2.73
N ARG A 20 6.58 10.96 -2.38
CA ARG A 20 7.61 9.93 -2.18
C ARG A 20 7.47 9.30 -0.81
N VAL A 21 6.36 8.60 -0.61
CA VAL A 21 6.15 7.72 0.56
C VAL A 21 6.79 6.37 0.26
N ASN A 22 7.60 5.87 1.20
CA ASN A 22 8.16 4.54 1.13
C ASN A 22 7.06 3.51 1.47
N LEU A 23 6.23 3.17 0.48
CA LEU A 23 5.08 2.26 0.65
C LEU A 23 5.52 0.91 1.20
N ARG A 24 6.68 0.41 0.78
CA ARG A 24 7.29 -0.82 1.32
C ARG A 24 7.43 -0.81 2.84
N ILE A 25 7.88 0.31 3.43
CA ILE A 25 8.09 0.40 4.88
C ILE A 25 6.75 0.34 5.60
N VAL A 26 5.76 1.10 5.09
CA VAL A 26 4.41 1.14 5.67
C VAL A 26 3.74 -0.22 5.59
N ILE A 27 3.80 -0.88 4.42
CA ILE A 27 3.24 -2.22 4.21
C ILE A 27 3.94 -3.25 5.09
N SER A 28 5.27 -3.22 5.19
CA SER A 28 6.02 -4.15 6.05
C SER A 28 5.65 -4.00 7.53
N ILE A 29 5.51 -2.77 8.03
CA ILE A 29 5.08 -2.53 9.42
C ILE A 29 3.67 -3.09 9.64
N GLY A 30 2.75 -2.82 8.71
CA GLY A 30 1.40 -3.38 8.76
C GLY A 30 1.40 -4.90 8.77
N LEU A 31 2.21 -5.54 7.93
CA LEU A 31 2.33 -6.99 7.84
C LEU A 31 2.86 -7.61 9.14
N ILE A 32 3.88 -6.99 9.75
CA ILE A 32 4.45 -7.44 11.03
C ILE A 32 3.38 -7.37 12.14
N ILE A 33 2.65 -6.27 12.21
CA ILE A 33 1.56 -6.10 13.18
C ILE A 33 0.48 -7.16 12.96
N TRP A 34 0.04 -7.38 11.72
CA TRP A 34 -0.92 -8.43 11.40
C TRP A 34 -0.43 -9.83 11.74
N GLY A 35 0.87 -10.11 11.55
CA GLY A 35 1.48 -11.38 11.95
C GLY A 35 1.44 -11.61 13.46
N LEU A 36 1.70 -10.57 14.25
CA LEU A 36 1.58 -10.63 15.71
C LEU A 36 0.14 -10.88 16.15
N VAL A 37 -0.84 -10.24 15.52
CA VAL A 37 -2.27 -10.47 15.80
C VAL A 37 -2.68 -11.91 15.46
N PHE A 38 -2.27 -12.42 14.30
CA PHE A 38 -2.52 -13.82 13.92
C PHE A 38 -1.93 -14.79 14.94
N LEU A 39 -0.68 -14.56 15.36
CA LEU A 39 0.02 -15.40 16.32
C LEU A 39 -0.67 -15.37 17.69
N TYR A 40 -1.11 -14.20 18.15
CA TYR A 40 -1.90 -14.06 19.37
C TYR A 40 -3.23 -14.84 19.29
N VAL A 41 -4.00 -14.67 18.22
CA VAL A 41 -5.29 -15.37 18.02
C VAL A 41 -5.07 -16.88 17.97
N ALA A 42 -4.06 -17.36 17.25
CA ALA A 42 -3.74 -18.78 17.16
C ALA A 42 -3.34 -19.37 18.52
N ILE A 43 -2.53 -18.65 19.30
CA ILE A 43 -2.16 -19.08 20.65
C ILE A 43 -3.41 -19.18 21.53
N VAL A 44 -4.22 -18.13 21.60
CA VAL A 44 -5.45 -18.10 22.43
C VAL A 44 -6.39 -19.25 22.05
N ASP A 45 -6.54 -19.52 20.75
CA ASP A 45 -7.39 -20.61 20.27
C ASP A 45 -6.90 -21.99 20.75
N ILE A 46 -5.60 -22.26 20.66
CA ILE A 46 -4.97 -23.50 21.14
C ILE A 46 -5.20 -23.69 22.65
N TRP A 47 -5.06 -22.62 23.44
CA TRP A 47 -5.20 -22.69 24.90
C TRP A 47 -6.65 -22.94 25.35
N ILE A 48 -7.63 -22.34 24.68
CA ILE A 48 -9.04 -22.41 25.09
C ILE A 48 -9.76 -23.60 24.43
N LYS A 49 -9.15 -24.27 23.43
CA LYS A 49 -9.75 -25.34 22.63
C LYS A 49 -11.09 -24.93 22.01
N GLN A 50 -11.24 -23.66 21.68
CA GLN A 50 -12.49 -23.13 21.16
C GLN A 50 -12.57 -23.34 19.64
N ILE A 51 -13.28 -24.39 19.22
CA ILE A 51 -13.71 -24.60 17.83
C ILE A 51 -14.42 -23.38 17.19
N LEU A 52 -14.83 -22.38 17.98
CA LEU A 52 -15.47 -21.14 17.53
C LEU A 52 -14.50 -20.08 16.97
N ALA A 53 -13.18 -20.23 17.06
CA ALA A 53 -12.21 -19.23 16.56
C ALA A 53 -11.98 -19.24 15.04
N VAL A 54 -12.75 -20.03 14.28
CA VAL A 54 -12.63 -20.13 12.81
C VAL A 54 -12.74 -18.76 12.14
N TYR A 55 -13.68 -17.92 12.58
CA TYR A 55 -13.86 -16.57 12.04
C TYR A 55 -12.68 -15.61 12.29
N PRO A 56 -12.19 -15.43 13.54
CA PRO A 56 -11.04 -14.56 13.78
C PRO A 56 -9.74 -15.07 13.13
N LEU A 57 -9.55 -16.38 13.01
CA LEU A 57 -8.43 -16.96 12.24
C LEU A 57 -8.52 -16.66 10.75
N LEU A 58 -9.72 -16.75 10.16
CA LEU A 58 -9.95 -16.39 8.76
C LEU A 58 -9.68 -14.91 8.49
N ILE A 59 -10.21 -14.01 9.33
CA ILE A 59 -10.01 -12.57 9.18
C ILE A 59 -8.53 -12.20 9.25
N THR A 60 -7.80 -12.77 10.21
CA THR A 60 -6.35 -12.54 10.35
C THR A 60 -5.54 -13.13 9.19
N CYS A 61 -5.95 -14.29 8.66
CA CYS A 61 -5.37 -14.86 7.45
C CYS A 61 -5.58 -13.96 6.23
N PHE A 62 -6.79 -13.43 6.01
CA PHE A 62 -7.05 -12.48 4.92
C PHE A 62 -6.24 -11.19 5.08
N GLY A 63 -6.10 -10.66 6.30
CA GLY A 63 -5.25 -9.50 6.57
C GLY A 63 -3.79 -9.73 6.15
N LEU A 64 -3.24 -10.91 6.43
CA LEU A 64 -1.91 -11.31 5.98
C LEU A 64 -1.82 -11.47 4.45
N VAL A 65 -2.78 -12.15 3.82
CA VAL A 65 -2.79 -12.36 2.36
C VAL A 65 -2.86 -11.01 1.63
N ILE A 66 -3.74 -10.10 2.06
CA ILE A 66 -3.84 -8.76 1.48
C ILE A 66 -2.53 -7.99 1.67
N GLY A 67 -1.92 -8.06 2.85
CA GLY A 67 -0.63 -7.42 3.12
C GLY A 67 0.50 -7.93 2.20
N VAL A 68 0.59 -9.25 1.99
CA VAL A 68 1.56 -9.85 1.05
C VAL A 68 1.27 -9.42 -0.38
N LEU A 69 0.00 -9.41 -0.79
CA LEU A 69 -0.39 -9.01 -2.14
C LEU A 69 -0.05 -7.54 -2.43
N LEU A 70 -0.25 -6.65 -1.45
CA LEU A 70 0.17 -5.24 -1.53
C LEU A 70 1.69 -5.11 -1.61
N MET A 71 2.43 -5.95 -0.89
CA MET A 71 3.89 -5.96 -0.96
C MET A 71 4.39 -6.42 -2.33
N LEU A 72 3.79 -7.46 -2.91
CA LEU A 72 4.08 -7.92 -4.26
C LEU A 72 3.73 -6.87 -5.31
N TRP A 73 2.57 -6.21 -5.17
CA TRP A 73 2.16 -5.10 -6.02
C TRP A 73 3.21 -3.99 -5.99
N GLU A 74 3.67 -3.58 -4.81
CA GLU A 74 4.71 -2.56 -4.67
C GLU A 74 6.06 -3.00 -5.27
N VAL A 75 6.36 -4.31 -5.32
CA VAL A 75 7.54 -4.82 -6.01
C VAL A 75 7.43 -4.66 -7.53
N VAL A 76 6.27 -5.00 -8.10
CA VAL A 76 6.05 -5.01 -9.55
C VAL A 76 5.85 -3.60 -10.11
N TYR A 77 5.15 -2.72 -9.38
CA TYR A 77 4.76 -1.41 -9.91
C TYR A 77 5.74 -0.29 -9.58
N ARG A 78 6.71 -0.50 -8.69
CA ARG A 78 7.72 0.51 -8.34
C ARG A 78 8.42 1.10 -9.57
N ASP A 79 8.74 0.28 -10.56
CA ASP A 79 9.48 0.69 -11.75
C ASP A 79 8.65 1.60 -12.68
N LYS A 80 7.32 1.53 -12.62
CA LYS A 80 6.41 2.39 -13.39
C LYS A 80 6.25 3.79 -12.78
N TYR A 81 6.45 3.93 -11.47
CA TYR A 81 6.37 5.23 -10.79
C TYR A 81 7.73 5.93 -10.70
N TYR A 82 8.82 5.17 -10.68
CA TYR A 82 10.19 5.68 -10.66
C TYR A 82 10.77 5.97 -12.06
N SER A 83 10.03 5.71 -13.14
CA SER A 83 10.42 6.10 -14.49
C SER A 83 10.45 7.64 -14.57
N LYS A 84 11.64 8.17 -14.34
CA LYS A 84 12.02 9.58 -14.46
C LYS A 84 11.40 10.13 -15.75
N PRO A 85 10.69 11.29 -15.74
CA PRO A 85 10.49 11.99 -16.99
C PRO A 85 11.88 12.27 -17.56
N GLU A 86 12.12 11.75 -18.76
CA GLU A 86 13.34 11.97 -19.52
C GLU A 86 13.77 13.43 -19.41
N ARG A 87 15.07 13.63 -19.33
CA ARG A 87 15.72 14.94 -19.49
C ARG A 87 15.32 15.53 -20.83
N LYS A 88 14.20 16.25 -20.90
CA LYS A 88 13.94 17.14 -22.04
C LYS A 88 14.89 18.31 -21.94
N HIS A 89 15.92 18.23 -22.78
CA HIS A 89 16.58 19.33 -23.47
C HIS A 89 16.83 20.59 -22.62
N LYS A 90 18.05 20.69 -22.10
CA LYS A 90 18.76 21.97 -22.22
C LYS A 90 19.76 21.81 -23.36
N LYS A 91 19.24 21.99 -24.58
CA LYS A 91 20.03 22.19 -25.80
C LYS A 91 20.21 23.70 -25.93
N SER A 92 21.45 24.08 -26.24
CA SER A 92 21.93 25.40 -26.65
C SER A 92 22.09 26.45 -25.57
#